data_AF-A0A519BJA4-F1
#
_entry.id   AF-A0A519BJA4-F1
#
_cell.length_a   1.000
_cell.length_b   1.000
_cell.length_c   1.000
_cell.angle_alpha   90.00
_cell.angle_beta   90.00
_cell.angle_gamma   90.00
#
_symmetry.space_group_name_H-M   'P 1'
#
loop_
_entity.id
_entity.type
_entity.pdbx_description
1 polymer ?
#
loop_
_entity_poly.entity_id
_entity_poly.type
_entity_poly.pdbx_seq_one_letter_code
_entity_poly.pdbx_strand_id
1 'polypeptide(L)'
;MRGIFMSIKTVLKNLRAEYTNIRDLGTAFERLTLNFLKTDNIYKTLYKNVWMWKDFVQSHSEFGLNEKDAGIDLNFLFRLLQMPINC
;
A
#
# COMPACT_ATOMS: atom_id res chain seq x y z
N MET A 1 0.69 -29.88 3.71
CA MET A 1 -0.30 -28.82 3.40
C MET A 1 -0.21 -28.52 1.91
N ARG A 2 -1.26 -28.77 1.12
CA ARG A 2 -1.29 -28.38 -0.30
C ARG A 2 -1.51 -26.86 -0.34
N GLY A 3 -0.48 -26.10 -0.71
CA GLY A 3 -0.63 -24.68 -0.99
C GLY A 3 -1.58 -24.54 -2.18
N ILE A 4 -2.75 -23.95 -1.95
CA ILE A 4 -3.66 -23.57 -3.02
C ILE A 4 -2.96 -22.47 -3.79
N PHE A 5 -2.42 -22.79 -4.97
CA PHE A 5 -1.83 -21.78 -5.85
C PHE A 5 -2.98 -20.97 -6.47
N MET A 6 -3.38 -19.91 -5.77
CA MET A 6 -4.36 -18.97 -6.29
C MET A 6 -3.66 -17.97 -7.23
N SER A 7 -4.16 -17.86 -8.45
CA SER A 7 -3.72 -16.81 -9.38
C SER A 7 -4.15 -15.44 -8.88
N ILE A 8 -3.35 -14.40 -9.18
CA ILE A 8 -3.73 -13.01 -8.96
C ILE A 8 -5.09 -12.66 -9.56
N LYS A 9 -5.44 -13.27 -10.72
CA LYS A 9 -6.76 -13.07 -11.34
C LYS A 9 -7.89 -13.59 -10.45
N THR A 10 -7.68 -14.70 -9.75
CA THR A 10 -8.65 -15.26 -8.80
C THR A 10 -8.78 -14.38 -7.58
N VAL A 11 -7.66 -13.88 -7.04
CA VAL A 11 -7.68 -12.94 -5.90
C VAL A 11 -8.47 -11.68 -6.26
N LEU A 12 -8.18 -11.06 -7.41
CA LEU A 12 -8.89 -9.86 -7.87
C LEU A 12 -10.36 -10.13 -8.16
N LYS A 13 -10.69 -11.30 -8.71
CA LYS A 13 -12.09 -11.70 -8.94
C LYS A 13 -12.85 -11.86 -7.62
N ASN A 14 -12.25 -12.52 -6.64
CA ASN A 14 -12.86 -12.71 -5.32
C ASN A 14 -13.05 -11.36 -4.62
N LEU A 15 -12.03 -10.49 -4.68
CA LEU A 15 -12.11 -9.14 -4.13
C LEU A 15 -13.29 -8.35 -4.73
N ARG A 16 -13.49 -8.41 -6.06
CA ARG A 16 -14.64 -7.75 -6.70
C ARG A 16 -16.00 -8.35 -6.33
N ALA A 17 -16.05 -9.64 -6.01
CA ALA A 17 -17.30 -10.32 -5.65
C ALA A 17 -17.69 -10.10 -4.18
N GLU A 18 -16.72 -9.81 -3.31
CA GLU A 18 -16.92 -9.66 -1.86
C GLU A 18 -17.56 -8.31 -1.48
N TYR A 19 -17.33 -7.25 -2.25
CA TYR A 19 -17.80 -5.90 -1.94
C TYR A 19 -18.90 -5.46 -2.91
N THR A 20 -20.02 -4.99 -2.36
CA THR A 20 -21.14 -4.41 -3.12
C THR A 20 -20.99 -2.91 -3.36
N ASN A 21 -20.18 -2.24 -2.54
CA ASN A 21 -19.89 -0.81 -2.59
C ASN A 21 -18.53 -0.56 -3.25
N ILE A 22 -18.49 0.33 -4.23
CA ILE A 22 -17.27 0.74 -4.97
C ILE A 22 -16.24 1.37 -4.02
N ARG A 23 -16.68 2.14 -3.02
CA ARG A 23 -15.78 2.77 -2.05
C ARG A 23 -15.03 1.72 -1.22
N ASP A 24 -15.76 0.73 -0.71
CA ASP A 24 -15.18 -0.33 0.12
C ASP A 24 -14.29 -1.26 -0.71
N LEU A 25 -14.67 -1.52 -1.97
CA LEU A 25 -13.83 -2.22 -2.94
C LEU A 25 -12.50 -1.48 -3.19
N GLY A 26 -12.55 -0.15 -3.34
CA GLY A 26 -11.36 0.69 -3.47
C GLY A 26 -10.43 0.54 -2.26
N THR A 27 -10.97 0.72 -1.05
CA THR A 27 -10.22 0.54 0.19
C THR A 27 -9.63 -0.87 0.34
N ALA A 28 -10.36 -1.92 -0.08
CA ALA A 28 -9.86 -3.29 -0.05
C ALA A 28 -8.70 -3.50 -1.03
N PHE A 29 -8.76 -2.88 -2.21
CA PHE A 29 -7.69 -2.91 -3.20
C PHE A 29 -6.44 -2.15 -2.74
N GLU A 30 -6.60 -0.99 -2.09
CA GLU A 30 -5.51 -0.25 -1.48
C GLU A 30 -4.79 -1.09 -0.42
N ARG A 31 -5.54 -1.78 0.45
CA ARG A 31 -4.98 -2.70 1.45
C ARG A 31 -4.24 -3.88 0.82
N LEU A 32 -4.78 -4.47 -0.24
CA LEU A 32 -4.11 -5.53 -1.00
C LEU A 32 -2.76 -5.03 -1.54
N THR A 33 -2.74 -3.82 -2.11
CA THR A 33 -1.55 -3.19 -2.67
C THR A 33 -0.52 -2.86 -1.58
N LEU A 34 -0.95 -2.29 -0.46
CA LEU A 34 -0.10 -2.01 0.69
C LEU A 34 0.55 -3.29 1.23
N ASN A 35 -0.21 -4.37 1.36
CA ASN A 35 0.33 -5.66 1.80
C ASN A 35 1.35 -6.19 0.79
N PHE A 36 1.04 -6.16 -0.50
CA PHE A 36 1.96 -6.58 -1.56
C PHE A 36 3.30 -5.84 -1.45
N LEU A 37 3.27 -4.51 -1.34
CA LEU A 37 4.48 -3.68 -1.23
C LEU A 37 5.29 -3.93 0.05
N LYS A 38 4.65 -4.35 1.14
CA LYS A 38 5.32 -4.73 2.39
C LYS A 38 5.92 -6.13 2.37
N THR A 39 5.31 -7.05 1.61
CA THR A 39 5.71 -8.46 1.58
C THR A 39 6.68 -8.82 0.46
N ASP A 40 6.62 -8.12 -0.67
CA ASP A 40 7.49 -8.39 -1.82
C ASP A 40 8.94 -8.01 -1.52
N ASN A 41 9.89 -8.89 -1.86
CA ASN A 41 11.29 -8.72 -1.49
C ASN A 41 11.93 -7.47 -2.12
N ILE A 42 11.52 -7.09 -3.34
CA ILE A 42 12.07 -5.91 -4.01
C ILE A 42 11.56 -4.66 -3.30
N TYR A 43 10.25 -4.56 -3.12
CA TYR A 43 9.62 -3.36 -2.54
C TYR A 43 9.89 -3.19 -1.06
N LYS A 44 9.96 -4.30 -0.30
CA LYS A 44 10.37 -4.30 1.12
C LYS A 44 11.80 -3.78 1.32
N THR A 45 12.67 -4.00 0.33
CA THR A 45 14.05 -3.49 0.37
C THR A 45 14.11 -2.03 -0.05
N LEU A 46 13.31 -1.65 -1.05
CA LEU A 46 13.27 -0.30 -1.61
C LEU A 46 12.58 0.73 -0.70
N TYR A 47 11.48 0.34 -0.04
CA TYR A 47 10.73 1.22 0.83
C TYR A 47 11.10 1.00 2.28
N LYS A 48 11.38 2.09 3.01
CA LYS A 48 11.58 2.04 4.46
C LYS A 48 10.25 1.72 5.15
N ASN A 49 9.17 2.38 4.71
CA ASN A 49 7.83 2.22 5.24
C ASN A 49 6.78 2.54 4.17
N VAL A 50 5.61 1.95 4.32
CA VAL A 50 4.43 2.12 3.45
C VAL A 50 3.20 2.28 4.32
N TRP A 51 2.38 3.30 4.03
CA TRP A 51 1.19 3.65 4.81
C TRP A 51 -0.01 3.92 3.91
N MET A 52 -1.21 3.71 4.46
CA MET A 52 -2.41 4.35 3.92
C MET A 52 -2.30 5.87 4.14
N TRP A 53 -2.93 6.68 3.28
CA TRP A 53 -2.92 8.14 3.43
C TRP A 53 -3.35 8.59 4.83
N LYS A 54 -4.47 8.05 5.32
CA LYS A 54 -5.01 8.38 6.65
C LYS A 54 -4.02 8.08 7.77
N ASP A 55 -3.40 6.90 7.74
CA ASP A 55 -2.41 6.48 8.73
C ASP A 55 -1.17 7.39 8.69
N PHE A 56 -0.75 7.80 7.50
CA PHE A 56 0.39 8.70 7.32
C PHE A 56 0.11 10.07 7.92
N VAL A 57 -1.04 10.68 7.61
CA VAL A 57 -1.43 12.01 8.12
C VAL A 57 -1.54 11.99 9.65
N GLN A 58 -2.13 10.93 10.22
CA GLN A 58 -2.21 10.76 11.67
C GLN A 58 -0.83 10.62 12.32
N SER A 59 0.07 9.87 11.68
CA SER A 59 1.42 9.62 12.20
C SER A 59 2.38 10.78 11.99
N HIS A 60 2.09 11.70 11.06
CA HIS A 60 2.94 12.83 10.71
C HIS A 60 2.18 14.17 10.76
N SER A 61 1.52 14.40 11.90
CA SER A 61 0.75 15.62 12.17
C SER A 61 1.56 16.91 12.03
N GLU A 62 2.90 16.84 12.13
CA GLU A 62 3.82 17.97 11.95
C GLU A 62 3.75 18.62 10.57
N PHE A 63 3.26 17.90 9.54
CA PHE A 63 3.10 18.47 8.20
C PHE A 63 1.78 19.25 8.02
N GLY A 64 0.90 19.27 9.03
CA GLY A 64 -0.38 19.98 8.97
C GLY A 64 -1.31 19.49 7.86
N LEU A 65 -1.17 18.23 7.44
CA LEU A 65 -1.96 17.62 6.36
C LEU A 65 -3.36 17.24 6.86
N ASN A 66 -4.33 17.23 5.94
CA ASN A 66 -5.72 16.87 6.25
C ASN A 66 -6.00 15.41 5.84
N GLU A 67 -6.69 14.67 6.71
CA GLU A 67 -7.11 13.28 6.46
C GLU A 67 -8.23 13.14 5.42
N LYS A 68 -8.89 14.25 5.04
CA LYS A 68 -9.89 14.25 3.97
C LYS A 68 -9.27 13.81 2.64
N ASP A 69 -10.05 13.08 1.85
CA ASP A 69 -9.68 12.59 0.51
C ASP A 69 -9.10 13.73 -0.34
N ALA A 70 -7.77 13.79 -0.40
CA ALA A 70 -7.04 14.64 -1.34
C ALA A 70 -6.89 13.96 -2.71
N GLY A 71 -7.52 12.79 -2.90
CA GLY A 71 -7.28 11.90 -4.04
C GLY A 71 -5.96 11.12 -3.96
N ILE A 72 -5.35 11.05 -2.77
CA ILE A 72 -4.13 10.29 -2.49
C ILE A 72 -4.50 9.05 -1.69
N ASP A 73 -4.24 7.87 -2.24
CA ASP A 73 -4.63 6.60 -1.62
C ASP A 73 -3.50 5.99 -0.76
N LEU A 74 -2.23 6.10 -1.21
CA LEU A 74 -1.06 5.48 -0.56
C LEU A 74 0.15 6.41 -0.53
N ASN A 75 0.93 6.34 0.56
CA ASN A 75 2.22 7.01 0.71
C ASN A 75 3.35 6.00 0.96
N PHE A 76 4.52 6.29 0.38
CA PHE A 76 5.71 5.44 0.49
C PHE A 76 6.92 6.29 0.85
N LEU A 77 7.67 5.86 1.86
CA LEU A 77 8.98 6.44 2.15
C LEU A 77 10.04 5.55 1.51
N PHE A 78 10.67 6.05 0.46
CA PHE A 78 11.84 5.41 -0.11
C PHE A 78 12.93 5.31 0.95
N ARG A 79 13.50 4.11 1.09
CA ARG A 79 14.84 4.00 1.64
C ARG A 79 15.71 4.61 0.55
N LEU A 80 16.19 5.84 0.77
CA LEU A 80 17.38 6.27 0.06
C LEU A 80 18.41 5.20 0.38
N LEU A 81 18.60 4.24 -0.54
CA LEU A 81 19.86 3.54 -0.63
C LEU A 81 20.86 4.68 -0.61
N GLN A 82 21.76 4.69 0.37
CA GLN A 82 22.93 5.53 0.31
C GLN A 82 23.67 5.11 -0.97
N MET A 83 23.24 5.64 -2.11
CA MET A 83 24.11 5.78 -3.25
C MET A 83 25.18 6.72 -2.74
N PRO A 84 26.45 6.31 -2.70
CA PRO A 84 27.51 7.27 -2.41
C PRO A 84 27.37 8.38 -3.45
N ILE A 85 26.96 9.56 -2.99
CA ILE A 85 27.18 10.79 -3.73
C ILE A 85 28.69 10.98 -3.63
N ASN A 86 29.41 10.39 -4.57
CA ASN A 86 30.80 10.76 -4.80
C ASN A 86 30.73 12.19 -5.34
N CYS A 87 31.13 13.13 -4.49
CA CYS A 87 31.46 14.50 -4.85
C CYS A 87 32.50 14.52 -5.98
#